data_AF-A0A3S4QQV1-F1
#
_entry.id   AF-A0A3S4QQV1-F1
#
_cell.length_a   1.000
_cell.length_b   1.000
_cell.length_c   1.000
_cell.angle_alpha   90.00
_cell.angle_beta   90.00
_cell.angle_gamma   90.00
#
_symmetry.space_group_name_H-M   'P 1'
#
loop_
_entity.id
_entity.type
_entity.pdbx_description
1 polymer ?
#
loop_
_entity_poly.entity_id
_entity_poly.type
_entity_poly.pdbx_seq_one_letter_code
_entity_poly.pdbx_strand_id
1 'polypeptide(L)'
;MKNIFIILYTLLITSCFNFEPLESTIFFKNNCAYKIEVYGGNNIHPNKFILKEGESMGFSGASKLSQNNDKFFVINGIKKSFFISPDSHEYNQILIACPENTKLTSNGN
;
A
#
# COMPACT_ATOMS: atom_id res chain seq x y z
N MET A 1 -27.74 -48.55 12.34
CA MET A 1 -26.67 -47.98 11.50
C MET A 1 -27.26 -47.04 10.45
N LYS A 2 -27.79 -45.88 10.85
CA LYS A 2 -28.45 -44.93 9.90
C LYS A 2 -28.10 -43.46 10.14
N ASN A 3 -27.40 -43.14 11.24
CA ASN A 3 -27.12 -41.76 11.67
C ASN A 3 -25.66 -41.32 11.46
N ILE A 4 -24.78 -42.22 11.00
CA ILE A 4 -23.34 -41.89 10.81
C ILE A 4 -23.12 -41.17 9.45
N PHE A 5 -24.00 -41.39 8.47
CA PHE A 5 -23.86 -40.79 7.13
C PHE A 5 -24.18 -39.29 7.07
N ILE A 6 -24.89 -38.74 8.04
CA ILE A 6 -25.31 -37.32 8.02
C ILE A 6 -24.15 -36.39 8.41
N ILE A 7 -23.20 -36.88 9.21
CA ILE A 7 -22.09 -36.06 9.73
C ILE A 7 -21.00 -35.84 8.66
N LEU A 8 -20.77 -36.80 7.76
CA LEU A 8 -19.79 -36.63 6.68
C LEU A 8 -20.25 -35.62 5.61
N TYR A 9 -21.55 -35.50 5.38
CA TYR A 9 -22.08 -34.60 4.35
C TYR A 9 -22.03 -33.13 4.74
N THR A 10 -22.11 -32.79 6.03
CA THR A 10 -22.04 -31.39 6.49
C THR A 10 -20.61 -30.85 6.59
N LEU A 11 -19.62 -31.74 6.75
CA LEU A 11 -18.20 -31.37 6.78
C LEU A 11 -17.63 -30.97 5.42
N LEU A 12 -18.26 -31.39 4.32
CA LEU A 12 -17.86 -31.04 2.94
C LEU A 12 -18.38 -29.68 2.46
N ILE A 13 -19.31 -29.04 3.19
CA ILE A 13 -19.95 -27.79 2.75
C ILE A 13 -19.19 -26.54 3.26
N THR A 14 -18.22 -26.71 4.17
CA THR A 14 -17.45 -25.58 4.72
C THR A 14 -16.19 -25.23 3.90
N SER A 15 -15.89 -25.94 2.81
CA SER A 15 -14.63 -25.78 2.07
C SER A 15 -14.66 -24.77 0.91
N CYS A 16 -15.71 -23.98 0.75
CA CYS A 16 -15.77 -22.91 -0.26
C CYS A 16 -15.96 -21.53 0.39
N PHE A 17 -15.16 -21.21 1.41
CA PHE A 17 -14.85 -19.79 1.64
C PHE A 17 -13.96 -19.34 0.49
N ASN A 18 -14.58 -18.78 -0.54
CA ASN A 18 -13.88 -17.92 -1.50
C ASN A 18 -13.34 -16.73 -0.70
N PHE A 19 -12.14 -16.87 -0.14
CA PHE A 19 -11.38 -15.71 0.30
C PHE A 19 -11.14 -14.88 -0.96
N GLU A 20 -11.94 -13.85 -1.16
CA GLU A 20 -11.62 -12.81 -2.13
C GLU A 20 -10.20 -12.34 -1.82
N PRO A 21 -9.31 -12.26 -2.83
CA PRO A 21 -7.96 -11.76 -2.59
C PRO A 21 -8.07 -10.37 -1.98
N LEU A 22 -7.46 -10.17 -0.80
CA LEU A 22 -7.42 -8.85 -0.17
C LEU A 22 -6.84 -7.85 -1.17
N GLU A 23 -7.63 -6.83 -1.50
CA GLU A 23 -7.16 -5.77 -2.39
C GLU A 23 -5.96 -5.07 -1.75
N SER A 24 -4.83 -5.04 -2.46
CA SER A 24 -3.64 -4.37 -1.93
C SER A 24 -3.83 -2.85 -1.96
N THR A 25 -3.34 -2.18 -0.92
CA THR A 25 -3.43 -0.74 -0.76
C THR A 25 -2.04 -0.12 -0.84
N ILE A 26 -1.91 1.03 -1.50
CA ILE A 26 -0.67 1.81 -1.59
C ILE A 26 -0.93 3.21 -1.06
N PHE A 27 -0.18 3.64 -0.04
CA PHE A 27 -0.19 4.98 0.50
C PHE A 27 1.05 5.75 0.05
N PHE A 28 0.83 6.92 -0.52
CA PHE A 28 1.88 7.90 -0.79
C PHE A 28 1.84 8.96 0.29
N LYS A 29 2.99 9.26 0.91
CA LYS A 29 3.14 10.27 1.97
C LYS A 29 4.20 11.30 1.56
N ASN A 30 3.88 12.58 1.70
CA ASN A 30 4.83 13.65 1.46
C ASN A 30 5.36 14.24 2.77
N ASN A 31 6.58 13.87 3.16
CA ASN A 31 7.28 14.48 4.30
C ASN A 31 8.26 15.58 3.85
N CYS A 32 8.30 15.93 2.56
CA CYS A 32 9.08 17.06 2.09
C CYS A 32 8.43 18.37 2.53
N ALA A 33 9.24 19.39 2.84
CA ALA A 33 8.80 20.75 3.14
C ALA A 33 8.12 21.50 1.97
N TYR A 34 7.99 20.84 0.81
CA TYR A 34 7.43 21.41 -0.41
C TYR A 34 6.43 20.44 -1.02
N LYS A 35 5.54 20.99 -1.87
CA LYS A 35 4.67 20.15 -2.70
C LYS A 35 5.51 19.27 -3.63
N ILE A 36 5.08 18.03 -3.80
CA ILE A 36 5.68 17.08 -4.73
C ILE A 36 4.68 16.66 -5.79
N GLU A 37 5.20 16.32 -6.95
CA GLU A 37 4.45 15.69 -8.01
C GLU A 37 4.72 14.19 -7.99
N VAL A 38 3.68 13.40 -7.75
CA VAL A 38 3.75 11.95 -7.63
C VAL A 38 3.38 11.31 -8.96
N TYR A 39 4.16 10.31 -9.35
CA TYR A 39 3.93 9.44 -10.48
C TYR A 39 3.70 8.02 -9.94
N GLY A 40 2.44 7.58 -9.92
CA GLY A 40 2.00 6.33 -9.27
C GLY A 40 2.20 5.06 -10.11
N GLY A 41 2.69 5.19 -11.34
CA GLY A 41 2.82 4.08 -12.28
C GLY A 41 1.49 3.71 -12.95
N ASN A 42 1.46 2.59 -13.65
CA ASN A 42 0.33 2.17 -14.48
C ASN A 42 -0.86 1.62 -13.68
N ASN A 43 -0.63 1.22 -12.42
CA ASN A 43 -1.63 0.56 -11.59
C ASN A 43 -2.33 1.52 -10.61
N ILE A 44 -2.07 2.82 -10.73
CA ILE A 44 -2.64 3.87 -9.87
C ILE A 44 -3.37 4.89 -10.75
N HIS A 45 -4.62 5.18 -10.42
CA HIS A 45 -5.42 6.21 -11.08
C HIS A 45 -5.91 7.26 -10.07
N PRO A 46 -5.61 8.56 -10.29
CA PRO A 46 -4.81 9.11 -11.40
C PRO A 46 -3.33 8.70 -11.33
N ASN A 47 -2.70 8.53 -12.50
CA ASN A 47 -1.29 8.11 -12.60
C ASN A 47 -0.30 9.21 -12.19
N LYS A 48 -0.77 10.46 -12.18
CA LYS A 48 -0.04 11.65 -11.74
C LYS A 48 -0.93 12.52 -10.87
N PHE A 49 -0.41 12.94 -9.72
CA PHE A 49 -1.11 13.82 -8.78
C PHE A 49 -0.13 14.64 -7.94
N ILE A 50 -0.64 15.64 -7.22
CA ILE A 50 0.17 16.51 -6.35
C ILE A 50 -0.13 16.16 -4.89
N LEU A 51 0.91 16.11 -4.06
CA LEU A 51 0.79 16.07 -2.61
C LEU A 51 1.48 17.32 -2.02
N LYS A 52 0.78 18.05 -1.14
CA LYS A 52 1.39 19.12 -0.33
C LYS A 52 2.16 18.54 0.85
N GLU A 53 2.92 19.38 1.54
CA GLU A 53 3.63 18.99 2.77
C GLU A 53 2.65 18.37 3.78
N GLY A 54 3.02 17.19 4.31
CA GLY A 54 2.22 16.46 5.29
C GLY A 54 1.00 15.72 4.72
N GLU A 55 0.68 15.89 3.44
CA GLU A 55 -0.45 15.17 2.82
C GLU A 55 -0.10 13.71 2.53
N SER A 56 -1.14 12.88 2.57
CA SER A 56 -1.06 11.48 2.17
C SER A 56 -2.27 11.09 1.34
N MET A 57 -2.07 10.13 0.43
CA MET A 57 -3.12 9.62 -0.44
C MET A 57 -2.99 8.10 -0.59
N GLY A 58 -4.09 7.40 -0.36
CA GLY A 58 -4.18 5.95 -0.45
C GLY A 58 -4.94 5.50 -1.70
N PHE A 59 -4.52 4.38 -2.28
CA PHE A 59 -5.15 3.75 -3.44
C PHE A 59 -5.32 2.26 -3.17
N SER A 60 -6.56 1.78 -3.25
CA SER A 60 -6.93 0.36 -3.13
C SER A 60 -6.97 -0.30 -4.51
N GLY A 61 -6.94 -1.63 -4.55
CA GLY A 61 -7.02 -2.39 -5.79
C GLY A 61 -5.74 -2.35 -6.64
N ALA A 62 -4.60 -1.95 -6.06
CA ALA A 62 -3.33 -2.02 -6.76
C ALA A 62 -3.02 -3.50 -7.03
N SER A 63 -3.00 -3.92 -8.30
CA SER A 63 -2.64 -5.28 -8.67
C SER A 63 -1.19 -5.54 -8.25
N LYS A 64 -0.98 -6.59 -7.44
CA LYS A 64 0.29 -7.04 -6.81
C LYS A 64 1.32 -5.93 -6.63
N LEU A 65 1.56 -5.53 -5.38
CA LEU A 65 2.72 -4.77 -4.90
C LEU A 65 3.97 -5.02 -5.75
N SER A 66 4.12 -4.23 -6.81
CA SER A 66 5.20 -4.41 -7.76
C SER A 66 6.45 -3.88 -7.09
N GLN A 67 7.46 -4.72 -6.92
CA GLN A 67 8.79 -4.30 -6.48
C GLN A 67 9.48 -3.40 -7.52
N ASN A 68 8.88 -3.16 -8.69
CA ASN A 68 9.45 -2.26 -9.67
C ASN A 68 9.41 -0.81 -9.20
N ASN A 69 10.50 -0.11 -9.47
CA ASN A 69 10.71 1.33 -9.28
C ASN A 69 9.90 2.20 -10.29
N ASP A 70 8.71 1.76 -10.67
CA ASP A 70 7.85 2.51 -11.58
C ASP A 70 7.24 3.76 -10.92
N LYS A 71 7.18 3.77 -9.58
CA LYS A 71 6.71 4.87 -8.75
C LYS A 71 7.85 5.81 -8.37
N PHE A 72 7.67 7.10 -8.64
CA PHE A 72 8.63 8.13 -8.27
C PHE A 72 7.91 9.45 -7.96
N PHE A 73 8.64 10.39 -7.37
CA PHE A 73 8.16 11.76 -7.23
C PHE A 73 9.15 12.74 -7.85
N VAL A 74 8.65 13.92 -8.20
CA VAL A 74 9.43 15.05 -8.66
C VAL A 74 9.31 16.17 -7.64
N ILE A 75 10.45 16.67 -7.19
CA ILE A 75 10.55 17.83 -6.31
C ILE A 75 11.57 18.79 -6.93
N ASN A 76 11.17 20.05 -7.12
CA ASN A 76 11.99 21.08 -7.76
C ASN A 76 12.57 20.64 -9.13
N GLY A 77 11.78 19.90 -9.92
CA GLY A 77 12.20 19.38 -11.23
C GLY A 77 13.12 18.14 -11.17
N ILE A 78 13.49 17.66 -9.98
CA ILE A 78 14.38 16.51 -9.80
C ILE A 78 13.54 15.27 -9.50
N LYS A 79 13.73 14.22 -10.30
CA LYS A 79 13.15 12.89 -10.07
C LYS A 79 13.84 12.20 -8.89
N LYS A 80 13.05 11.69 -7.94
CA LYS A 80 13.50 10.94 -6.77
C LYS A 80 12.64 9.68 -6.55
N SER A 81 13.26 8.67 -5.95
CA SER A 81 12.58 7.44 -5.55
C SER A 81 11.94 7.60 -4.18
N PHE A 82 10.81 6.94 -3.95
CA PHE A 82 10.21 6.82 -2.62
C PHE A 82 11.02 5.88 -1.74
N PHE A 83 11.00 6.15 -0.43
CA PHE A 83 11.38 5.20 0.59
C PHE A 83 10.18 4.31 0.93
N ILE A 84 10.40 2.99 1.02
CA ILE A 84 9.35 2.04 1.43
C ILE A 84 9.42 1.91 2.95
N SER A 85 8.32 2.25 3.64
CA SER A 85 8.26 2.14 5.11
C SER A 85 8.47 0.69 5.56
N PRO A 86 9.22 0.44 6.66
CA PRO A 86 9.28 -0.89 7.27
C PRO A 86 7.92 -1.40 7.75
N ASP A 87 6.93 -0.51 7.97
CA ASP A 87 5.56 -0.88 8.32
C ASP A 87 4.75 -1.45 7.12
N SER A 88 5.34 -1.43 5.92
CA SER A 88 4.74 -2.03 4.73
C SER A 88 4.71 -3.55 4.85
N HIS A 89 3.62 -4.18 4.41
CA HIS A 89 3.39 -5.61 4.49
C HIS A 89 2.65 -6.12 3.24
N GLU A 90 2.35 -7.41 3.19
CA GLU A 90 1.92 -8.15 1.99
C GLU A 90 0.76 -7.51 1.20
N TYR A 91 -0.13 -6.77 1.87
CA TYR A 91 -1.30 -6.12 1.26
C TYR A 91 -1.28 -4.59 1.41
N ASN A 92 -0.20 -4.01 1.92
CA ASN A 92 -0.11 -2.58 2.20
C ASN A 92 1.29 -2.02 1.95
N GLN A 93 1.44 -1.10 0.99
CA GLN A 93 2.67 -0.32 0.80
C GLN A 93 2.53 1.08 1.38
N ILE A 94 3.55 1.53 2.10
CA ILE A 94 3.67 2.95 2.46
C ILE A 94 4.93 3.51 1.80
N LEU A 95 4.73 4.42 0.85
CA LEU A 95 5.75 5.09 0.08
C LEU A 95 5.94 6.52 0.60
N ILE A 96 7.13 6.82 1.10
CA ILE A 96 7.46 8.06 1.80
C ILE A 96 8.42 8.89 0.97
N ALA A 97 8.05 10.14 0.68
CA ALA A 97 8.96 11.13 0.10
C ALA A 97 9.66 11.93 1.21
N CYS A 98 10.97 12.16 1.06
CA CYS A 98 11.84 12.81 2.05
C CYS A 98 11.77 12.15 3.45
N PRO A 99 12.11 10.85 3.59
CA PRO A 99 12.02 10.12 4.86
C PRO A 99 12.86 10.74 5.99
N GLU A 100 13.93 11.46 5.67
CA GLU A 100 14.77 12.19 6.61
C GLU A 100 14.03 13.25 7.44
N ASN A 101 12.90 13.75 6.92
CA ASN A 101 12.08 14.76 7.59
C ASN A 101 10.97 14.15 8.46
N THR A 102 10.83 12.83 8.44
CA THR A 102 9.95 12.14 9.37
C THR A 102 10.55 12.36 10.75
N LYS A 103 9.99 13.27 11.54
CA LYS A 103 10.36 13.40 12.95
C LYS A 103 10.18 12.02 13.56
N LEU A 104 11.29 11.32 13.81
CA LEU A 104 11.31 10.34 14.86
C LEU A 104 10.82 11.12 16.08
N THR A 105 9.61 10.82 16.53
CA THR A 105 9.31 10.96 17.96
C THR A 105 10.29 10.05 18.67
N SER A 106 11.53 10.53 18.81
CA SER A 106 12.42 10.17 19.88
C SER A 106 11.68 10.61 21.13
N ASN A 107 10.83 9.72 21.65
CA ASN A 107 10.63 9.64 23.07
C ASN A 107 12.02 9.37 23.65
N GLY A 108 12.76 10.45 23.89
CA GLY A 108 13.90 10.43 24.77
C GLY A 108 13.36 10.24 26.17
N ASN A 109 13.45 9.00 26.65
CA ASN A 109 13.33 8.51 28.03
C ASN A 109 12.17 9.02 28.89
#